data_AF-A0A537QA45-F1
#
_entry.id   AF-A0A537QA45-F1
#
_cell.length_a   1.000
_cell.length_b   1.000
_cell.length_c   1.000
_cell.angle_alpha   90.00
_cell.angle_beta   90.00
_cell.angle_gamma   90.00
#
_symmetry.space_group_name_H-M   'P 1'
#
loop_
_entity.id
_entity.type
_entity.pdbx_description
1 polymer ?
#
loop_
_entity_poly.entity_id
_entity_poly.type
_entity_poly.pdbx_seq_one_letter_code
_entity_poly.pdbx_strand_id
1 'polypeptide(L)'
;MRQPAILNELRRMSARVGKNILLTQAAGGNSSVKHGDVLWVKASGTWLADAEIKDIFLPISLSGARAALAKGDEHMPAAAGHVASPLRASIETSLHALMPHPVVLHVHSVNTIAWSVRNDARDEFAERLRGLSCHRLDYHHPGLPLAQAVSASLAQRPADVLILGNHGLVVGAATCDAAEALVAEVEERLTLKPRDTTRANVGALAQSCAGTQYRPAQDPLCHQLATDRHNLGVAIGGSLYPDHVIFLGPALPMLAEDESLTAKAGRAAADRQPAPAAVLIPDQGAVIRSDAGAGAHALLTCLALVVTRLPLDAAIEYLPPDKEQALLNWDAERYRQQLTANR
;
A
#
# COMPACT_ATOMS: atom_id res chain seq x y z
N MET A 1 23.65 2.64 20.79
CA MET A 1 24.27 2.92 19.47
C MET A 1 24.03 4.38 19.09
N ARG A 2 25.02 5.11 18.56
CA ARG A 2 24.84 6.49 18.07
C ARG A 2 24.18 6.48 16.69
N GLN A 3 23.10 7.23 16.50
CA GLN A 3 22.42 7.35 15.20
C GLN A 3 23.31 8.12 14.20
N PRO A 4 23.44 7.67 12.94
CA PRO A 4 24.22 8.37 11.93
C PRO A 4 23.48 9.62 11.42
N ALA A 5 24.22 10.65 10.96
CA ALA A 5 23.62 11.90 10.49
C ALA A 5 22.63 11.70 9.33
N ILE A 6 22.93 10.77 8.42
CA ILE A 6 22.08 10.39 7.28
C ILE A 6 20.68 9.90 7.71
N LEU A 7 20.51 9.44 8.95
CA LEU A 7 19.19 9.06 9.46
C LEU A 7 18.24 10.27 9.55
N ASN A 8 18.76 11.48 9.79
CA ASN A 8 17.94 12.69 9.78
C ASN A 8 17.49 13.07 8.36
N GLU A 9 18.32 12.81 7.35
CA GLU A 9 17.93 12.97 5.94
C GLU A 9 16.84 11.97 5.57
N LEU A 10 16.99 10.71 6.00
CA LEU A 10 15.98 9.66 5.81
C LEU A 10 14.64 10.07 6.44
N ARG A 11 14.64 10.60 7.68
CA ARG A 11 13.43 11.08 8.36
C ARG A 11 12.71 12.16 7.56
N ARG A 12 13.45 13.16 7.05
CA ARG A 12 12.89 14.26 6.26
C ARG A 12 12.30 13.79 4.93
N MET A 13 13.03 12.96 4.17
CA MET A 13 12.53 12.37 2.92
C MET A 13 11.27 11.54 3.19
N SER A 14 11.31 10.70 4.22
CA SER A 14 10.18 9.84 4.61
C SER A 14 8.94 10.65 4.96
N ALA A 15 9.08 11.75 5.72
CA ALA A 15 7.95 12.59 6.06
C ALA A 15 7.36 13.32 4.83
N ARG A 16 8.20 13.77 3.88
CA ARG A 16 7.72 14.36 2.61
C ARG A 16 6.95 13.35 1.77
N VAL A 17 7.57 12.21 1.48
CA VAL A 17 6.97 11.12 0.70
C VAL A 17 5.70 10.60 1.39
N GLY A 18 5.78 10.41 2.71
CA GLY A 18 4.69 9.95 3.57
C GLY A 18 3.44 10.82 3.57
N LYS A 19 3.59 12.13 3.31
CA LYS A 19 2.48 13.08 3.22
C LYS A 19 1.84 13.13 1.83
N ASN A 20 2.44 12.47 0.84
CA ASN A 20 1.89 12.41 -0.50
C ASN A 20 1.01 11.15 -0.65
N ILE A 21 -0.31 11.35 -0.69
CA ILE A 21 -1.31 10.27 -0.84
C ILE A 21 -1.15 9.49 -2.15
N LEU A 22 -0.49 10.05 -3.17
CA LEU A 22 -0.22 9.33 -4.42
C LEU A 22 0.92 8.32 -4.30
N LEU A 23 1.76 8.42 -3.27
CA LEU A 23 2.93 7.55 -3.06
C LEU A 23 2.75 6.60 -1.88
N THR A 24 2.15 7.04 -0.79
CA THR A 24 2.01 6.22 0.42
C THR A 24 0.65 6.44 1.07
N GLN A 25 0.00 5.37 1.51
CA GLN A 25 -1.29 5.45 2.18
C GLN A 25 -1.26 4.62 3.47
N ALA A 26 -1.76 5.22 4.55
CA ALA A 26 -1.73 4.63 5.89
C ALA A 26 -0.31 4.17 6.31
N ALA A 27 -0.16 2.88 6.65
CA ALA A 27 1.10 2.27 7.03
C ALA A 27 1.85 1.62 5.85
N GLY A 28 1.34 1.75 4.62
CA GLY A 28 2.00 1.25 3.40
C GLY A 28 3.25 2.07 3.03
N GLY A 29 4.16 1.45 2.27
CA GLY A 29 5.44 2.04 1.87
C GLY A 29 6.44 2.20 3.03
N ASN A 30 7.72 1.99 2.72
CA ASN A 30 8.81 1.91 3.69
C ASN A 30 10.07 2.61 3.16
N SER A 31 10.94 3.06 4.05
CA SER A 31 12.23 3.63 3.68
C SER A 31 13.34 3.09 4.58
N SER A 32 14.57 3.09 4.07
CA SER A 32 15.72 2.67 4.84
C SER A 32 17.02 3.34 4.43
N VAL A 33 17.99 3.35 5.35
CA VAL A 33 19.39 3.67 5.06
C VAL A 33 20.33 2.61 5.63
N LYS A 34 21.34 2.23 4.84
CA LYS A 34 22.44 1.36 5.25
C LYS A 34 23.62 2.21 5.72
N HIS A 35 24.14 1.92 6.91
CA HIS A 35 25.34 2.57 7.45
C HIS A 35 26.22 1.54 8.14
N GLY A 36 27.32 1.14 7.47
CA GLY A 36 28.10 -0.04 7.86
C GLY A 36 27.24 -1.30 7.78
N ASP A 37 27.26 -2.12 8.84
CA ASP A 37 26.41 -3.33 8.95
C ASP A 37 25.01 -3.06 9.52
N VAL A 38 24.61 -1.79 9.68
CA VAL A 38 23.30 -1.45 10.25
C VAL A 38 22.36 -0.97 9.14
N LEU A 39 21.23 -1.64 9.01
CA LEU A 39 20.09 -1.22 8.22
C LEU A 39 19.09 -0.50 9.14
N TRP A 40 18.98 0.81 9.00
CA TRP A 40 17.91 1.59 9.65
C TRP A 40 16.68 1.56 8.76
N VAL A 41 15.59 0.94 9.21
CA VAL A 41 14.39 0.71 8.40
C VAL A 41 13.11 1.04 9.16
N LYS A 42 12.08 1.48 8.43
CA LYS A 42 10.77 1.77 9.00
C LYS A 42 10.20 0.58 9.77
N ALA A 43 9.67 0.84 10.97
CA ALA A 43 8.96 -0.13 11.79
C ALA A 43 7.57 -0.46 11.21
N SER A 44 7.12 -1.70 11.41
CA SER A 44 5.79 -2.16 11.00
C SER A 44 4.67 -1.34 11.67
N GLY A 45 3.60 -1.06 10.92
CA GLY A 45 2.43 -0.32 11.41
C GLY A 45 2.63 1.19 11.62
N THR A 46 3.85 1.71 11.39
CA THR A 46 4.13 3.15 11.46
C THR A 46 3.96 3.85 10.12
N TRP A 47 3.71 5.16 10.17
CA TRP A 47 3.42 5.97 9.00
C TRP A 47 4.68 6.77 8.62
N LEU A 48 5.07 6.76 7.36
CA LEU A 48 6.22 7.55 6.89
C LEU A 48 6.01 9.06 7.14
N ALA A 49 4.76 9.53 7.09
CA ALA A 49 4.40 10.92 7.39
C ALA A 49 4.83 11.37 8.79
N ASP A 50 4.93 10.44 9.75
CA ASP A 50 5.28 10.71 11.14
C ASP A 50 6.81 10.70 11.38
N ALA A 51 7.63 10.46 10.36
CA ALA A 51 9.06 10.16 10.51
C ALA A 51 9.90 11.26 11.19
N GLU A 52 9.47 12.53 11.12
CA GLU A 52 10.14 13.65 11.79
C GLU A 52 9.70 13.84 13.25
N ILE A 53 8.55 13.30 13.64
CA ILE A 53 7.93 13.53 14.95
C ILE A 53 7.89 12.28 15.84
N LYS A 54 8.06 11.09 15.26
CA LYS A 54 8.11 9.81 15.97
C LYS A 54 9.36 9.04 15.59
N ASP A 55 9.94 8.30 16.55
CA ASP A 55 11.05 7.41 16.25
C ASP A 55 10.52 6.11 15.65
N ILE A 56 10.50 6.05 14.31
CA ILE A 56 9.93 4.95 13.54
C ILE A 56 10.98 4.07 12.88
N PHE A 57 12.28 4.34 13.06
CA PHE A 57 13.36 3.60 12.42
C PHE A 57 14.03 2.65 13.39
N LEU A 58 14.11 1.37 13.02
CA LEU A 58 14.73 0.32 13.80
C LEU A 58 16.08 -0.07 13.20
N PRO A 59 17.12 -0.26 14.03
CA PRO A 59 18.41 -0.75 13.57
C PRO A 59 18.41 -2.29 13.47
N ILE A 60 18.60 -2.78 12.25
CA ILE A 60 18.67 -4.21 11.91
C ILE A 60 20.10 -4.57 11.50
N SER A 61 20.59 -5.75 11.87
CA SER A 61 21.86 -6.28 11.36
C SER A 61 21.68 -6.63 9.89
N LEU A 62 22.39 -5.92 9.00
CA LEU A 62 22.30 -6.11 7.56
C LEU A 62 22.85 -7.47 7.15
N SER A 63 24.03 -7.84 7.67
CA SER A 63 24.63 -9.17 7.44
C SER A 63 23.73 -10.29 7.98
N GLY A 64 23.18 -10.14 9.19
CA GLY A 64 22.25 -11.08 9.79
C GLY A 64 20.98 -11.26 8.96
N ALA A 65 20.35 -10.16 8.54
CA ALA A 65 19.16 -10.18 7.68
C ALA A 65 19.44 -10.88 6.34
N ARG A 66 20.57 -10.56 5.67
CA ARG A 66 20.96 -11.21 4.42
C ARG A 66 21.23 -12.71 4.60
N ALA A 67 21.86 -13.10 5.70
CA ALA A 67 22.12 -14.50 6.02
C ALA A 67 20.83 -15.30 6.32
N ALA A 68 19.85 -14.66 6.97
CA ALA A 68 18.52 -15.25 7.20
C ALA A 68 17.77 -15.46 5.87
N LEU A 69 17.73 -14.42 5.03
CA LEU A 69 17.06 -14.49 3.72
C LEU A 69 17.68 -15.56 2.81
N ALA A 70 19.00 -15.73 2.83
CA ALA A 70 19.68 -16.78 2.08
C ALA A 70 19.27 -18.20 2.50
N LYS A 71 18.74 -18.37 3.72
CA LYS A 71 18.20 -19.63 4.24
C LYS A 71 16.68 -19.73 4.11
N GLY A 72 16.03 -18.75 3.48
CA GLY A 72 14.58 -18.67 3.39
C GLY A 72 13.90 -18.27 4.71
N ASP A 73 14.61 -17.58 5.60
CA ASP A 73 14.08 -17.06 6.86
C ASP A 73 13.82 -15.54 6.74
N GLU A 74 12.62 -15.11 7.14
CA GLU A 74 12.22 -13.69 7.13
C GLU A 74 12.52 -12.97 8.46
N HIS A 75 13.14 -13.64 9.42
CA HIS A 75 13.56 -13.03 10.67
C HIS A 75 14.59 -11.91 10.42
N MET A 76 14.32 -10.73 11.00
CA MET A 76 15.17 -9.55 10.89
C MET A 76 15.86 -9.28 12.23
N PRO A 77 17.09 -9.78 12.45
CA PRO A 77 17.76 -9.65 13.73
C PRO A 77 18.13 -8.19 14.02
N ALA A 78 17.86 -7.74 15.24
CA ALA A 78 18.25 -6.41 15.69
C ALA A 78 19.78 -6.23 15.65
N ALA A 79 20.24 -5.02 15.37
CA ALA A 79 21.66 -4.72 15.39
C ALA A 79 22.24 -4.80 16.83
N ALA A 80 23.49 -5.25 16.96
CA ALA A 80 24.14 -5.42 18.25
C ALA A 80 24.18 -4.11 19.07
N GLY A 81 23.94 -4.22 20.39
CA GLY A 81 23.95 -3.08 21.30
C GLY A 81 22.72 -2.16 21.20
N HIS A 82 21.62 -2.65 20.63
CA HIS A 82 20.31 -2.00 20.69
C HIS A 82 19.44 -2.61 21.79
N VAL A 83 18.75 -1.75 22.55
CA VAL A 83 17.77 -2.17 23.56
C VAL A 83 16.54 -2.72 22.84
N ALA A 84 15.86 -3.71 23.44
CA ALA A 84 14.63 -4.25 22.87
C ALA A 84 13.61 -3.11 22.64
N SER A 85 13.19 -2.94 21.39
CA SER A 85 12.09 -2.05 21.02
C SER A 85 10.78 -2.83 21.07
N PRO A 86 9.67 -2.22 21.54
CA PRO A 86 8.34 -2.83 21.41
C PRO A 86 7.88 -2.90 19.94
N LEU A 87 8.53 -2.14 19.05
CA LEU A 87 8.24 -2.13 17.61
C LEU A 87 8.96 -3.28 16.91
N ARG A 88 8.26 -3.88 15.94
CA ARG A 88 8.82 -4.88 15.02
C ARG A 88 9.26 -4.22 13.71
N ALA A 89 10.31 -4.74 13.09
CA ALA A 89 10.70 -4.35 11.74
C ALA A 89 9.53 -4.57 10.76
N SER A 90 9.43 -3.72 9.73
CA SER A 90 8.48 -3.98 8.64
C SER A 90 8.76 -5.33 7.99
N ILE A 91 7.73 -6.02 7.53
CA ILE A 91 7.84 -7.32 6.87
C ILE A 91 8.70 -7.22 5.61
N GLU A 92 8.61 -6.08 4.92
CA GLU A 92 9.33 -5.81 3.68
C GLU A 92 10.75 -5.31 3.93
N THR A 93 11.25 -5.36 5.16
CA THR A 93 12.67 -5.12 5.47
C THR A 93 13.58 -5.99 4.61
N SER A 94 13.08 -7.16 4.18
CA SER A 94 13.76 -8.03 3.21
C SER A 94 14.11 -7.31 1.90
N LEU A 95 13.19 -6.52 1.34
CA LEU A 95 13.43 -5.72 0.12
C LEU A 95 14.60 -4.74 0.34
N HIS A 96 14.59 -4.06 1.49
CA HIS A 96 15.62 -3.10 1.86
C HIS A 96 16.99 -3.77 2.09
N ALA A 97 17.03 -4.99 2.61
CA ALA A 97 18.27 -5.75 2.81
C ALA A 97 18.85 -6.28 1.48
N LEU A 98 17.98 -6.70 0.56
CA LEU A 98 18.34 -7.25 -0.76
C LEU A 98 18.85 -6.18 -1.72
N MET A 99 18.21 -5.00 -1.76
CA MET A 99 18.66 -3.89 -2.59
C MET A 99 20.10 -3.48 -2.20
N PRO A 100 21.05 -3.38 -3.15
CA PRO A 100 22.45 -3.10 -2.82
C PRO A 100 22.71 -1.66 -2.37
N HIS A 101 21.77 -0.75 -2.62
CA HIS A 101 21.94 0.70 -2.48
C HIS A 101 21.97 1.18 -1.03
N PRO A 102 22.70 2.28 -0.73
CA PRO A 102 22.71 2.89 0.58
C PRO A 102 21.32 3.33 1.06
N VAL A 103 20.54 3.97 0.19
CA VAL A 103 19.16 4.40 0.48
C VAL A 103 18.20 3.57 -0.36
N VAL A 104 17.14 3.10 0.27
CA VAL A 104 16.07 2.35 -0.41
C VAL A 104 14.72 2.95 -0.01
N LEU A 105 13.91 3.27 -0.99
CA LEU A 105 12.57 3.85 -0.83
C LEU A 105 11.55 2.97 -1.53
N HIS A 106 10.58 2.47 -0.77
CA HIS A 106 9.45 1.70 -1.25
C HIS A 106 8.16 2.51 -1.07
N VAL A 107 7.42 2.69 -2.15
CA VAL A 107 6.16 3.45 -2.18
C VAL A 107 5.07 2.63 -2.84
N HIS A 108 3.84 2.77 -2.35
CA HIS A 108 2.63 2.18 -2.94
C HIS A 108 2.03 3.20 -3.90
N SER A 109 2.78 3.47 -4.98
CA SER A 109 2.43 4.47 -5.99
C SER A 109 1.07 4.14 -6.62
N VAL A 110 0.16 5.10 -6.60
CA VAL A 110 -1.16 5.01 -7.25
C VAL A 110 -1.00 4.73 -8.75
N ASN A 111 -0.06 5.40 -9.43
CA ASN A 111 0.16 5.20 -10.86
C ASN A 111 0.70 3.80 -11.13
N THR A 112 1.68 3.36 -10.34
CA THR A 112 2.26 2.01 -10.48
C THR A 112 1.20 0.93 -10.25
N ILE A 113 0.34 1.09 -9.24
CA ILE A 113 -0.77 0.16 -8.98
C ILE A 113 -1.78 0.20 -10.14
N ALA A 114 -2.20 1.38 -10.59
CA ALA A 114 -3.16 1.53 -11.69
C ALA A 114 -2.66 0.92 -13.01
N TRP A 115 -1.35 0.97 -13.27
CA TRP A 115 -0.76 0.23 -14.37
C TRP A 115 -0.76 -1.28 -14.11
N SER A 116 -0.32 -1.69 -12.93
CA SER A 116 -0.09 -3.12 -12.63
C SER A 116 -1.35 -3.98 -12.68
N VAL A 117 -2.53 -3.40 -12.41
CA VAL A 117 -3.80 -4.12 -12.46
C VAL A 117 -4.31 -4.34 -13.89
N ARG A 118 -3.60 -3.89 -14.93
CA ARG A 118 -4.01 -4.04 -16.33
C ARG A 118 -3.33 -5.24 -16.98
N ASN A 119 -4.03 -5.92 -17.88
CA ASN A 119 -3.46 -7.04 -18.63
C ASN A 119 -2.29 -6.63 -19.55
N ASP A 120 -2.24 -5.38 -20.00
CA ASP A 120 -1.17 -4.83 -20.84
C ASP A 120 -0.03 -4.19 -20.04
N ALA A 121 -0.05 -4.29 -18.70
CA ALA A 121 0.94 -3.67 -17.82
C ALA A 121 2.38 -3.98 -18.20
N ARG A 122 2.65 -5.23 -18.61
CA ARG A 122 4.00 -5.70 -18.95
C ARG A 122 4.62 -4.85 -20.06
N ASP A 123 3.88 -4.64 -21.14
CA ASP A 123 4.38 -3.95 -22.33
C ASP A 123 4.50 -2.45 -22.06
N GLU A 124 3.52 -1.88 -21.35
CA GLU A 124 3.50 -0.46 -20.97
C GLU A 124 4.64 -0.10 -20.01
N PHE A 125 4.93 -0.94 -19.01
CA PHE A 125 6.10 -0.73 -18.16
C PHE A 125 7.41 -0.85 -18.96
N ALA A 126 7.53 -1.83 -19.85
CA ALA A 126 8.71 -2.00 -20.68
C ALA A 126 8.96 -0.79 -21.59
N GLU A 127 7.90 -0.21 -22.16
CA GLU A 127 7.99 0.95 -23.03
C GLU A 127 8.33 2.23 -22.26
N ARG A 128 7.58 2.53 -21.19
CA ARG A 128 7.65 3.80 -20.44
C ARG A 128 8.89 3.93 -19.58
N LEU A 129 9.34 2.81 -19.01
CA LEU A 129 10.53 2.77 -18.14
C LEU A 129 11.80 2.42 -18.90
N ARG A 130 11.74 2.38 -20.23
CA ARG A 130 12.91 2.17 -21.09
C ARG A 130 14.02 3.17 -20.76
N GLY A 131 15.23 2.65 -20.66
CA GLY A 131 16.43 3.42 -20.29
C GLY A 131 16.70 3.45 -18.78
N LEU A 132 15.73 3.07 -17.93
CA LEU A 132 15.99 2.88 -16.51
C LEU A 132 16.52 1.47 -16.24
N SER A 133 17.39 1.35 -15.23
CA SER A 133 17.81 0.07 -14.68
C SER A 133 16.67 -0.53 -13.85
N CYS A 134 15.67 -1.09 -14.53
CA CYS A 134 14.39 -1.45 -13.94
C CYS A 134 14.12 -2.95 -14.10
N HIS A 135 13.59 -3.59 -13.06
CA HIS A 135 12.94 -4.90 -13.16
C HIS A 135 11.45 -4.78 -12.86
N ARG A 136 10.64 -5.61 -13.50
CA ARG A 136 9.22 -5.78 -13.19
C ARG A 136 9.01 -7.21 -12.70
N LEU A 137 8.33 -7.35 -11.58
CA LEU A 137 7.89 -8.63 -11.04
C LEU A 137 6.37 -8.75 -11.16
N ASP A 138 5.89 -9.97 -11.39
CA ASP A 138 4.47 -10.28 -11.26
C ASP A 138 4.05 -10.20 -9.78
N TYR A 139 2.75 -10.36 -9.49
CA TYR A 139 2.29 -10.33 -8.10
C TYR A 139 2.90 -11.46 -7.28
N HIS A 140 3.54 -11.08 -6.17
CA HIS A 140 3.99 -12.01 -5.13
C HIS A 140 3.47 -11.52 -3.78
N HIS A 141 3.03 -12.46 -2.94
CA HIS A 141 2.56 -12.13 -1.59
C HIS A 141 3.68 -11.40 -0.81
N PRO A 142 3.38 -10.25 -0.18
CA PRO A 142 4.35 -9.52 0.65
C PRO A 142 4.99 -10.42 1.71
N GLY A 143 6.28 -10.22 2.00
CA GLY A 143 7.07 -11.11 2.86
C GLY A 143 8.02 -12.02 2.07
N LEU A 144 8.26 -13.23 2.58
CA LEU A 144 9.25 -14.15 2.02
C LEU A 144 9.06 -14.47 0.51
N PRO A 145 7.85 -14.74 -0.02
CA PRO A 145 7.68 -15.04 -1.44
C PRO A 145 8.15 -13.90 -2.35
N LEU A 146 7.79 -12.67 -2.01
CA LEU A 146 8.25 -11.48 -2.73
C LEU A 146 9.77 -11.29 -2.58
N ALA A 147 10.32 -11.49 -1.38
CA ALA A 147 11.77 -11.39 -1.16
C ALA A 147 12.58 -12.37 -2.02
N GLN A 148 12.09 -13.61 -2.16
CA GLN A 148 12.71 -14.63 -3.01
C GLN A 148 12.67 -14.23 -4.49
N ALA A 149 11.53 -13.72 -4.97
CA ALA A 149 11.38 -13.25 -6.34
C ALA A 149 12.30 -12.07 -6.66
N VAL A 150 12.40 -11.11 -5.74
CA VAL A 150 13.33 -9.96 -5.85
C VAL A 150 14.78 -10.41 -5.84
N SER A 151 15.16 -11.33 -4.93
CA SER A 151 16.51 -11.90 -4.88
C SER A 151 16.89 -12.57 -6.21
N ALA A 152 16.00 -13.41 -6.75
CA ALA A 152 16.22 -14.07 -8.03
C ALA A 152 16.35 -13.07 -9.20
N SER A 153 15.53 -12.01 -9.20
CA SER A 153 15.56 -10.96 -10.22
C SER A 153 16.87 -10.14 -10.17
N LEU A 154 17.31 -9.74 -8.98
CA LEU A 154 18.55 -8.98 -8.77
C LEU A 154 19.80 -9.82 -9.05
N ALA A 155 19.74 -11.14 -8.87
CA ALA A 155 20.84 -12.05 -9.21
C ALA A 155 21.11 -12.14 -10.72
N GLN A 156 20.09 -11.89 -11.56
CA GLN A 156 20.26 -11.87 -13.02
C GLN A 156 21.00 -10.61 -13.48
N ARG A 157 20.59 -9.45 -12.96
CA ARG A 157 21.28 -8.18 -13.13
C ARG A 157 20.88 -7.18 -12.04
N PRO A 158 21.77 -6.25 -11.67
CA PRO A 158 21.40 -5.13 -10.81
C PRO A 158 20.24 -4.32 -11.40
N ALA A 159 19.44 -3.74 -10.51
CA ALA A 159 18.39 -2.78 -10.84
C ALA A 159 18.32 -1.71 -9.77
N ASP A 160 18.06 -0.47 -10.18
CA ASP A 160 17.80 0.67 -9.30
C ASP A 160 16.31 0.82 -9.01
N VAL A 161 15.47 0.26 -9.88
CA VAL A 161 14.01 0.34 -9.84
C VAL A 161 13.42 -1.08 -9.88
N LEU A 162 12.50 -1.38 -8.96
CA LEU A 162 11.67 -2.59 -9.00
C LEU A 162 10.20 -2.18 -9.04
N ILE A 163 9.50 -2.59 -10.08
CA ILE A 163 8.04 -2.54 -10.15
C ILE A 163 7.50 -3.86 -9.60
N LEU A 164 6.69 -3.78 -8.57
CA LEU A 164 6.07 -4.92 -7.90
C LEU A 164 4.60 -5.01 -8.33
N GLY A 165 4.24 -6.08 -9.04
CA GLY A 165 2.89 -6.31 -9.54
C GLY A 165 1.84 -6.13 -8.43
N ASN A 166 0.85 -5.28 -8.71
CA ASN A 166 -0.28 -4.93 -7.85
C ASN A 166 0.13 -4.43 -6.46
N HIS A 167 1.35 -3.92 -6.28
CA HIS A 167 1.88 -3.58 -4.96
C HIS A 167 2.51 -2.19 -4.95
N GLY A 168 3.44 -1.91 -5.86
CA GLY A 168 4.07 -0.59 -5.92
C GLY A 168 5.48 -0.60 -6.49
N LEU A 169 6.30 0.30 -5.99
CA LEU A 169 7.61 0.65 -6.52
C LEU A 169 8.66 0.58 -5.41
N VAL A 170 9.82 -0.01 -5.69
CA VAL A 170 11.03 0.08 -4.86
C VAL A 170 12.13 0.76 -5.67
N VAL A 171 12.76 1.76 -5.08
CA VAL A 171 13.90 2.49 -5.65
C VAL A 171 15.10 2.38 -4.73
N GLY A 172 16.26 2.12 -5.29
CA GLY A 172 17.56 2.20 -4.62
C GLY A 172 18.41 3.34 -5.18
N ALA A 173 19.05 4.12 -4.31
CA ALA A 173 19.94 5.20 -4.73
C ALA A 173 21.07 5.48 -3.71
N ALA A 174 22.03 6.30 -4.12
CA ALA A 174 23.17 6.69 -3.27
C ALA A 174 22.77 7.64 -2.13
N THR A 175 21.76 8.49 -2.33
CA THR A 175 21.30 9.51 -1.39
C THR A 175 19.78 9.55 -1.32
N CYS A 176 19.23 10.19 -0.27
CA CYS A 176 17.78 10.37 -0.14
C CYS A 176 17.23 11.21 -1.30
N ASP A 177 17.89 12.31 -1.66
CA ASP A 177 17.45 13.17 -2.76
C ASP A 177 17.46 12.42 -4.10
N ALA A 178 18.46 11.57 -4.35
CA ALA A 178 18.51 10.75 -5.57
C ALA A 178 17.40 9.68 -5.59
N ALA A 179 17.05 9.10 -4.44
CA ALA A 179 15.95 8.15 -4.34
C ALA A 179 14.60 8.84 -4.62
N GLU A 180 14.37 10.01 -4.03
CA GLU A 180 13.15 10.80 -4.24
C GLU A 180 13.05 11.29 -5.70
N ALA A 181 14.16 11.72 -6.30
CA ALA A 181 14.21 12.11 -7.71
C ALA A 181 13.91 10.95 -8.67
N LEU A 182 14.45 9.75 -8.40
CA LEU A 182 14.18 8.57 -9.23
C LEU A 182 12.74 8.07 -9.07
N VAL A 183 12.14 8.17 -7.88
CA VAL A 183 10.69 7.96 -7.71
C VAL A 183 9.92 8.98 -8.55
N ALA A 184 10.27 10.26 -8.49
CA ALA A 184 9.59 11.30 -9.27
C ALA A 184 9.69 11.06 -10.79
N GLU A 185 10.84 10.62 -11.30
CA GLU A 185 11.02 10.27 -12.70
C GLU A 185 10.12 9.08 -13.12
N VAL A 186 10.05 8.04 -12.28
CA VAL A 186 9.16 6.90 -12.53
C VAL A 186 7.70 7.34 -12.53
N GLU A 187 7.28 8.16 -11.57
CA GLU A 187 5.92 8.70 -11.51
C GLU A 187 5.56 9.54 -12.72
N GLU A 188 6.48 10.37 -13.21
CA GLU A 188 6.26 11.20 -14.40
C GLU A 188 6.03 10.32 -15.63
N ARG A 189 6.90 9.31 -15.86
CA ARG A 189 6.78 8.37 -16.99
C ARG A 189 5.49 7.54 -16.95
N LEU A 190 4.99 7.25 -15.74
CA LEU A 190 3.81 6.45 -15.49
C LEU A 190 2.53 7.25 -15.23
N THR A 191 2.58 8.58 -15.38
CA THR A 191 1.45 9.44 -15.01
C THR A 191 0.18 9.06 -15.77
N LEU A 192 -0.85 8.69 -15.01
CA LEU A 192 -2.22 8.52 -15.49
C LEU A 192 -3.08 9.65 -14.94
N LYS A 193 -3.83 10.32 -15.83
CA LYS A 193 -4.77 11.36 -15.43
C LYS A 193 -6.05 10.70 -14.90
N PRO A 194 -6.55 11.10 -13.71
CA PRO A 194 -7.86 10.64 -13.26
C PRO A 194 -8.94 11.17 -14.21
N ARG A 195 -9.93 10.33 -14.51
CA ARG A 195 -11.14 10.70 -15.24
C ARG A 195 -12.02 11.58 -14.36
N ASP A 196 -12.67 12.57 -14.97
CA ASP A 196 -13.71 13.34 -14.31
C ASP A 196 -14.96 12.47 -14.11
N THR A 197 -15.59 12.60 -12.94
CA THR A 197 -16.83 11.88 -12.63
C THR A 197 -17.93 12.84 -12.19
N THR A 198 -19.15 12.33 -12.18
CA THR A 198 -20.29 13.05 -11.64
C THR A 198 -20.13 13.29 -10.13
N ARG A 199 -20.72 14.38 -9.66
CA ARG A 199 -20.68 14.79 -8.25
C ARG A 199 -21.62 13.93 -7.41
N ALA A 200 -21.17 13.59 -6.20
CA ALA A 200 -21.95 12.88 -5.21
C ALA A 200 -23.23 13.61 -4.79
N ASN A 201 -24.30 12.85 -4.52
CA ASN A 201 -25.50 13.36 -3.85
C ASN A 201 -25.34 13.23 -2.33
N VAL A 202 -24.64 14.19 -1.73
CA VAL A 202 -24.32 14.18 -0.29
C VAL A 202 -25.58 14.16 0.59
N GLY A 203 -26.65 14.82 0.16
CA GLY A 203 -27.93 14.83 0.89
C GLY A 203 -28.58 13.44 0.94
N ALA A 204 -28.64 12.76 -0.20
CA ALA A 204 -29.15 11.38 -0.26
C ALA A 204 -28.27 10.42 0.54
N LEU A 205 -26.94 10.53 0.44
CA LEU A 205 -26.01 9.72 1.24
C LEU A 205 -26.23 9.90 2.75
N ALA A 206 -26.40 11.14 3.21
CA ALA A 206 -26.65 11.42 4.62
C ALA A 206 -27.97 10.80 5.10
N GLN A 207 -29.01 10.81 4.25
CA GLN A 207 -30.28 10.15 4.54
C GLN A 207 -30.12 8.62 4.61
N SER A 208 -29.41 8.01 3.66
CA SER A 208 -29.13 6.56 3.67
C SER A 208 -28.33 6.12 4.90
N CYS A 209 -27.45 6.97 5.42
CA CYS A 209 -26.67 6.71 6.64
C CYS A 209 -27.45 6.92 7.94
N ALA A 210 -28.57 7.66 7.93
CA ALA A 210 -29.27 8.04 9.15
C ALA A 210 -29.74 6.82 9.95
N GLY A 211 -29.39 6.77 11.24
CA GLY A 211 -29.73 5.64 12.12
C GLY A 211 -28.91 4.37 11.89
N THR A 212 -27.82 4.44 11.10
CA THR A 212 -26.94 3.31 10.82
C THR A 212 -25.55 3.52 11.45
N GLN A 213 -24.71 2.50 11.42
CA GLN A 213 -23.30 2.59 11.85
C GLN A 213 -22.36 3.23 10.80
N TYR A 214 -22.90 3.68 9.66
CA TYR A 214 -22.12 4.28 8.57
C TYR A 214 -22.30 5.79 8.51
N ARG A 215 -21.35 6.46 7.87
CA ARG A 215 -21.39 7.87 7.50
C ARG A 215 -20.91 8.05 6.05
N PRO A 216 -21.24 9.16 5.37
CA PRO A 216 -20.61 9.50 4.11
C PRO A 216 -19.07 9.52 4.25
N ALA A 217 -18.36 9.02 3.23
CA ALA A 217 -16.90 9.14 3.20
C ALA A 217 -16.47 10.61 3.27
N GLN A 218 -15.41 10.90 4.03
CA GLN A 218 -14.98 12.28 4.31
C GLN A 218 -14.29 12.94 3.11
N ASP A 219 -13.47 12.16 2.40
CA ASP A 219 -12.80 12.62 1.19
C ASP A 219 -13.78 12.54 0.00
N PRO A 220 -14.09 13.67 -0.67
CA PRO A 220 -15.00 13.68 -1.80
C PRO A 220 -14.58 12.76 -2.96
N LEU A 221 -13.29 12.46 -3.10
CA LEU A 221 -12.78 11.52 -4.11
C LEU A 221 -13.38 10.13 -3.95
N CYS A 222 -13.63 9.68 -2.73
CA CYS A 222 -14.20 8.37 -2.46
C CYS A 222 -15.56 8.16 -3.12
N HIS A 223 -16.35 9.22 -3.30
CA HIS A 223 -17.66 9.09 -3.92
C HIS A 223 -17.60 8.73 -5.40
N GLN A 224 -16.50 9.07 -6.08
CA GLN A 224 -16.28 8.77 -7.50
C GLN A 224 -16.29 7.25 -7.78
N LEU A 225 -16.07 6.42 -6.75
CA LEU A 225 -16.19 4.97 -6.83
C LEU A 225 -17.62 4.50 -7.15
N ALA A 226 -18.65 5.26 -6.77
CA ALA A 226 -20.04 4.83 -6.94
C ALA A 226 -20.87 5.75 -7.87
N THR A 227 -20.37 6.94 -8.19
CA THR A 227 -21.07 7.88 -9.08
C THR A 227 -20.74 7.70 -10.56
N ASP A 228 -19.70 6.95 -10.88
CA ASP A 228 -19.38 6.52 -12.25
C ASP A 228 -19.55 5.00 -12.39
N ARG A 229 -20.25 4.57 -13.45
CA ARG A 229 -20.57 3.13 -13.65
C ARG A 229 -19.33 2.28 -13.88
N HIS A 230 -18.34 2.79 -14.60
CA HIS A 230 -17.10 2.05 -14.81
C HIS A 230 -16.32 1.91 -13.50
N ASN A 231 -16.19 3.00 -12.74
CA ASN A 231 -15.54 2.95 -11.43
C ASN A 231 -16.21 1.97 -10.47
N LEU A 232 -17.54 2.00 -10.42
CA LEU A 232 -18.32 1.08 -9.61
C LEU A 232 -18.07 -0.37 -10.03
N GLY A 233 -18.13 -0.65 -11.33
CA GLY A 233 -17.86 -1.98 -11.88
C GLY A 233 -16.48 -2.51 -11.51
N VAL A 234 -15.44 -1.65 -11.55
CA VAL A 234 -14.10 -2.04 -11.12
C VAL A 234 -14.03 -2.29 -9.60
N ALA A 235 -14.56 -1.38 -8.80
CA ALA A 235 -14.44 -1.44 -7.34
C ALA A 235 -15.16 -2.65 -6.71
N ILE A 236 -16.25 -3.10 -7.33
CA ILE A 236 -17.01 -4.28 -6.88
C ILE A 236 -16.54 -5.59 -7.52
N GLY A 237 -15.71 -5.50 -8.58
CA GLY A 237 -15.27 -6.66 -9.37
C GLY A 237 -14.25 -7.56 -8.68
N GLY A 238 -13.52 -7.03 -7.70
CA GLY A 238 -12.49 -7.75 -6.95
C GLY A 238 -11.52 -6.80 -6.25
N SER A 239 -10.51 -7.36 -5.57
CA SER A 239 -9.45 -6.55 -4.95
C SER A 239 -8.32 -6.26 -5.93
N LEU A 240 -7.79 -5.04 -5.88
CA LEU A 240 -6.77 -4.58 -6.83
C LEU A 240 -5.33 -4.76 -6.31
N TYR A 241 -5.10 -4.62 -5.01
CA TYR A 241 -3.77 -4.63 -4.39
C TYR A 241 -3.85 -5.02 -2.90
N PRO A 242 -2.75 -5.47 -2.26
CA PRO A 242 -2.79 -5.99 -0.88
C PRO A 242 -3.40 -5.05 0.17
N ASP A 243 -2.99 -3.78 0.17
CA ASP A 243 -3.49 -2.82 1.17
C ASP A 243 -5.00 -2.54 1.02
N HIS A 244 -5.57 -2.65 -0.18
CA HIS A 244 -7.01 -2.62 -0.37
C HIS A 244 -7.65 -3.71 0.50
N VAL A 245 -7.20 -4.97 0.34
CA VAL A 245 -7.74 -6.12 1.08
C VAL A 245 -7.59 -5.93 2.59
N ILE A 246 -6.40 -5.53 3.03
CA ILE A 246 -6.06 -5.39 4.45
C ILE A 246 -6.94 -4.35 5.16
N PHE A 247 -7.20 -3.20 4.52
CA PHE A 247 -7.89 -2.09 5.18
C PHE A 247 -9.38 -2.00 4.86
N LEU A 248 -9.82 -2.47 3.70
CA LEU A 248 -11.22 -2.37 3.25
C LEU A 248 -11.94 -3.71 3.20
N GLY A 249 -11.20 -4.83 3.18
CA GLY A 249 -11.72 -6.17 2.94
C GLY A 249 -11.66 -6.56 1.46
N PRO A 250 -12.04 -7.81 1.13
CA PRO A 250 -12.03 -8.32 -0.24
C PRO A 250 -13.19 -7.73 -1.04
N ALA A 251 -12.86 -7.00 -2.12
CA ALA A 251 -13.78 -6.20 -2.94
C ALA A 251 -14.63 -5.19 -2.12
N LEU A 252 -15.03 -4.07 -2.75
CA LEU A 252 -16.01 -3.20 -2.09
C LEU A 252 -17.43 -3.71 -2.30
N PRO A 253 -18.23 -3.90 -1.24
CA PRO A 253 -19.62 -4.29 -1.40
C PRO A 253 -20.47 -3.12 -1.91
N MET A 254 -21.38 -3.44 -2.82
CA MET A 254 -22.42 -2.54 -3.29
C MET A 254 -23.71 -2.70 -2.47
N LEU A 255 -24.41 -1.59 -2.23
CA LEU A 255 -25.76 -1.61 -1.68
C LEU A 255 -26.76 -1.96 -2.79
N ALA A 256 -27.52 -3.05 -2.62
CA ALA A 256 -28.59 -3.40 -3.55
C ALA A 256 -29.76 -2.41 -3.46
N GLU A 257 -30.57 -2.31 -4.52
CA GLU A 257 -31.66 -1.31 -4.65
C GLU A 257 -32.66 -1.35 -3.48
N ASP A 258 -33.02 -2.55 -3.01
CA ASP A 258 -33.95 -2.76 -1.89
C ASP A 258 -33.25 -3.11 -0.56
N GLU A 259 -31.94 -2.89 -0.44
CA GLU A 259 -31.15 -3.17 0.76
C GLU A 259 -30.87 -1.89 1.56
N SER A 260 -31.11 -1.92 2.88
CA SER A 260 -30.61 -0.88 3.78
C SER A 260 -29.20 -1.22 4.29
N LEU A 261 -28.42 -0.19 4.64
CA LEU A 261 -27.09 -0.40 5.24
C LEU A 261 -27.14 -1.24 6.52
N THR A 262 -28.22 -1.11 7.30
CA THR A 262 -28.46 -1.93 8.49
C THR A 262 -28.68 -3.40 8.13
N ALA A 263 -29.48 -3.70 7.09
CA ALA A 263 -29.66 -5.05 6.60
C ALA A 263 -28.34 -5.64 6.08
N LYS A 264 -27.53 -4.83 5.37
CA LYS A 264 -26.21 -5.24 4.88
C LYS A 264 -25.25 -5.62 6.01
N ALA A 265 -25.17 -4.76 7.03
CA ALA A 265 -24.37 -5.03 8.22
C ALA A 265 -24.87 -6.27 8.98
N GLY A 266 -26.20 -6.43 9.08
CA GLY A 266 -26.82 -7.60 9.72
C GLY A 266 -26.50 -8.92 9.03
N ARG A 267 -26.44 -8.93 7.69
CA ARG A 267 -26.03 -10.11 6.92
C ARG A 267 -24.59 -10.53 7.21
N ALA A 268 -23.65 -9.59 7.18
CA ALA A 268 -22.25 -9.86 7.52
C ALA A 268 -22.13 -10.47 8.93
N ALA A 269 -22.87 -9.91 9.90
CA ALA A 269 -22.91 -10.43 11.27
C ALA A 269 -23.49 -11.85 11.36
N ALA A 270 -24.53 -12.17 10.59
CA ALA A 270 -25.12 -13.52 10.51
C ALA A 270 -24.11 -14.54 9.97
N ASP A 271 -23.25 -14.11 9.03
CA ASP A 271 -22.17 -14.92 8.46
C ASP A 271 -20.90 -14.93 9.34
N ARG A 272 -20.96 -14.36 10.55
CA ARG A 272 -19.84 -14.20 11.51
C ARG A 272 -18.66 -13.42 10.91
N GLN A 273 -18.95 -12.52 9.99
CA GLN A 273 -17.99 -11.61 9.39
C GLN A 273 -18.17 -10.20 9.99
N PRO A 274 -17.09 -9.41 10.11
CA PRO A 274 -17.23 -8.01 10.47
C PRO A 274 -18.05 -7.28 9.39
N ALA A 275 -18.82 -6.28 9.81
CA ALA A 275 -19.48 -5.41 8.85
C ALA A 275 -18.44 -4.71 7.97
N PRO A 276 -18.70 -4.57 6.64
CA PRO A 276 -17.75 -3.98 5.70
C PRO A 276 -17.22 -2.62 6.15
N ALA A 277 -15.94 -2.36 5.92
CA ALA A 277 -15.35 -1.07 6.26
C ALA A 277 -16.03 0.08 5.50
N ALA A 278 -16.32 -0.14 4.21
CA ALA A 278 -17.02 0.78 3.33
C ALA A 278 -18.06 0.06 2.48
N VAL A 279 -19.06 0.80 2.00
CA VAL A 279 -20.11 0.32 1.10
C VAL A 279 -20.31 1.37 0.00
N LEU A 280 -20.48 0.92 -1.25
CA LEU A 280 -20.78 1.78 -2.38
C LEU A 280 -22.30 1.84 -2.60
N ILE A 281 -22.86 3.05 -2.64
CA ILE A 281 -24.28 3.30 -2.95
C ILE A 281 -24.33 3.84 -4.38
N PRO A 282 -24.84 3.04 -5.35
CA PRO A 282 -24.87 3.43 -6.76
C PRO A 282 -25.48 4.82 -6.98
N ASP A 283 -24.86 5.61 -7.87
CA ASP A 283 -25.23 6.97 -8.24
C ASP A 283 -25.19 8.01 -7.10
N GLN A 284 -24.94 7.60 -5.86
CA GLN A 284 -24.90 8.50 -4.70
C GLN A 284 -23.47 8.74 -4.22
N GLY A 285 -22.69 7.67 -4.01
CA GLY A 285 -21.30 7.74 -3.53
C GLY A 285 -20.94 6.63 -2.53
N ALA A 286 -19.76 6.75 -1.93
CA ALA A 286 -19.26 5.82 -0.92
C ALA A 286 -19.63 6.24 0.51
N VAL A 287 -19.97 5.26 1.34
CA VAL A 287 -20.12 5.39 2.80
C VAL A 287 -19.10 4.51 3.50
N ILE A 288 -18.69 4.91 4.71
CA ILE A 288 -17.68 4.23 5.52
C ILE A 288 -18.19 4.08 6.95
N ARG A 289 -17.82 3.01 7.64
CA ARG A 289 -18.17 2.80 9.05
C ARG A 289 -17.72 3.99 9.90
N SER A 290 -18.56 4.35 10.86
CA SER A 290 -18.30 5.49 11.74
C SER A 290 -17.10 5.27 12.67
N ASP A 291 -16.74 4.02 12.96
CA ASP A 291 -15.57 3.64 13.73
C ASP A 291 -14.35 3.26 12.86
N ALA A 292 -14.41 3.48 11.55
CA ALA A 292 -13.29 3.20 10.66
C ALA A 292 -12.07 4.06 11.02
N GLY A 293 -10.92 3.39 11.20
CA GLY A 293 -9.65 4.06 11.51
C GLY A 293 -9.07 4.84 10.33
N ALA A 294 -8.10 5.70 10.61
CA ALA A 294 -7.46 6.57 9.61
C ALA A 294 -6.87 5.79 8.41
N GLY A 295 -6.45 4.53 8.62
CA GLY A 295 -5.96 3.69 7.53
C GLY A 295 -7.04 3.31 6.51
N ALA A 296 -8.23 2.90 6.96
CA ALA A 296 -9.35 2.59 6.07
C ALA A 296 -9.81 3.83 5.28
N HIS A 297 -9.80 5.00 5.92
CA HIS A 297 -10.05 6.26 5.23
C HIS A 297 -9.04 6.53 4.11
N ALA A 298 -7.73 6.43 4.41
CA ALA A 298 -6.68 6.65 3.42
C ALA A 298 -6.75 5.65 2.26
N LEU A 299 -7.08 4.38 2.53
CA LEU A 299 -7.16 3.36 1.51
C LEU A 299 -8.43 3.44 0.67
N LEU A 300 -9.54 3.94 1.21
CA LEU A 300 -10.73 4.25 0.40
C LEU A 300 -10.44 5.38 -0.59
N THR A 301 -9.73 6.43 -0.16
CA THR A 301 -9.23 7.49 -1.06
C THR A 301 -8.27 6.90 -2.11
N CYS A 302 -7.34 6.04 -1.69
CA CYS A 302 -6.39 5.38 -2.60
C CYS A 302 -7.10 4.59 -3.69
N LEU A 303 -8.11 3.81 -3.32
CA LEU A 303 -8.89 3.03 -4.28
C LEU A 303 -9.58 3.93 -5.30
N ALA A 304 -10.17 5.05 -4.86
CA ALA A 304 -10.75 6.03 -5.77
C ALA A 304 -9.70 6.63 -6.73
N LEU A 305 -8.50 6.96 -6.22
CA LEU A 305 -7.40 7.47 -7.02
C LEU A 305 -6.89 6.46 -8.06
N VAL A 306 -6.82 5.18 -7.72
CA VAL A 306 -6.43 4.10 -8.65
C VAL A 306 -7.52 3.92 -9.70
N VAL A 307 -8.76 3.69 -9.29
CA VAL A 307 -9.87 3.33 -10.19
C VAL A 307 -10.18 4.45 -11.19
N THR A 308 -10.14 5.71 -10.76
CA THR A 308 -10.38 6.87 -11.63
C THR A 308 -9.31 7.04 -12.71
N ARG A 309 -8.11 6.47 -12.53
CA ARG A 309 -7.01 6.51 -13.51
C ARG A 309 -7.05 5.38 -14.51
N LEU A 310 -7.90 4.38 -14.32
CA LEU A 310 -8.04 3.27 -15.25
C LEU A 310 -8.77 3.74 -16.52
N PRO A 311 -8.22 3.45 -17.71
CA PRO A 311 -8.91 3.63 -18.99
C PRO A 311 -10.21 2.83 -19.04
N LEU A 312 -11.21 3.33 -19.76
CA LEU A 312 -12.54 2.69 -19.85
C LEU A 312 -12.50 1.31 -20.51
N ASP A 313 -11.52 1.08 -21.37
CA ASP A 313 -11.28 -0.14 -22.14
C ASP A 313 -10.22 -1.06 -21.50
N ALA A 314 -9.68 -0.69 -20.34
CA ALA A 314 -8.68 -1.50 -19.66
C ALA A 314 -9.26 -2.84 -19.19
N ALA A 315 -8.61 -3.93 -19.60
CA ALA A 315 -8.87 -5.25 -19.03
C ALA A 315 -8.14 -5.37 -17.69
N ILE A 316 -8.91 -5.58 -16.62
CA ILE A 316 -8.42 -5.55 -15.23
C ILE A 316 -8.15 -6.96 -14.71
N GLU A 317 -6.98 -7.15 -14.12
CA GLU A 317 -6.57 -8.33 -13.37
C GLU A 317 -6.71 -8.07 -11.86
N TYR A 318 -7.70 -8.72 -11.25
CA TYR A 318 -7.92 -8.69 -9.80
C TYR A 318 -7.05 -9.72 -9.09
N LEU A 319 -6.78 -9.47 -7.80
CA LEU A 319 -6.13 -10.46 -6.95
C LEU A 319 -7.00 -11.73 -6.86
N PRO A 320 -6.41 -12.92 -7.08
CA PRO A 320 -7.14 -14.17 -6.92
C PRO A 320 -7.62 -14.37 -5.47
N PRO A 321 -8.76 -15.06 -5.25
CA PRO A 321 -9.31 -15.28 -3.90
C PRO A 321 -8.35 -15.96 -2.91
N ASP A 322 -7.49 -16.87 -3.37
CA ASP A 322 -6.47 -17.50 -2.51
C ASP A 322 -5.44 -16.50 -1.99
N LYS A 323 -5.12 -15.46 -2.78
CA LYS A 323 -4.22 -14.38 -2.39
C LYS A 323 -4.87 -13.42 -1.41
N GLU A 324 -6.14 -13.09 -1.60
CA GLU A 324 -6.91 -12.28 -0.65
C GLU A 324 -7.00 -12.97 0.72
N GLN A 325 -7.33 -14.26 0.73
CA GLN A 325 -7.47 -15.03 1.98
C GLN A 325 -6.13 -15.15 2.73
N ALA A 326 -5.02 -15.27 2.01
CA ALA A 326 -3.68 -15.30 2.61
C ALA A 326 -3.35 -13.99 3.34
N LEU A 327 -3.74 -12.84 2.77
CA LEU A 327 -3.52 -11.52 3.36
C LEU A 327 -4.32 -11.32 4.66
N LEU A 328 -5.58 -11.75 4.68
CA LEU A 328 -6.48 -11.55 5.83
C LEU A 328 -6.10 -12.40 7.06
N ASN A 329 -5.50 -13.58 6.85
CA ASN A 329 -5.12 -14.48 7.93
C ASN A 329 -3.67 -14.27 8.43
N TRP A 330 -3.01 -13.23 7.96
CA TRP A 330 -1.58 -13.04 8.12
C TRP A 330 -1.19 -12.51 9.51
N ASP A 331 -0.13 -13.06 10.10
CA ASP A 331 0.32 -12.69 11.46
C ASP A 331 0.73 -11.22 11.58
N ALA A 332 1.30 -10.65 10.53
CA ALA A 332 1.70 -9.26 10.53
C ALA A 332 0.52 -8.29 10.47
N GLU A 333 -0.57 -8.71 9.82
CA GLU A 333 -1.83 -7.97 9.84
C GLU A 333 -2.43 -7.95 11.24
N ARG A 334 -2.41 -9.10 11.95
CA ARG A 334 -2.83 -9.16 13.37
C ARG A 334 -2.01 -8.21 14.25
N TYR A 335 -0.71 -8.10 14.02
CA TYR A 335 0.15 -7.15 14.75
C TYR A 335 -0.19 -5.68 14.44
N ARG A 336 -0.47 -5.35 13.17
CA ARG A 336 -0.90 -3.99 12.77
C ARG A 336 -2.22 -3.60 13.45
N GLN A 337 -3.19 -4.51 13.52
CA GLN A 337 -4.47 -4.28 14.20
C GLN A 337 -4.27 -3.97 15.69
N GLN A 338 -3.38 -4.69 16.37
CA GLN A 338 -3.04 -4.42 17.78
C GLN A 338 -2.43 -3.02 17.99
N LEU A 339 -1.54 -2.57 17.10
CA LEU A 339 -0.97 -1.22 17.19
C LEU A 339 -2.01 -0.12 16.92
N THR A 340 -3.00 -0.39 16.06
CA THR A 340 -4.07 0.57 15.74
C THR A 340 -5.08 0.69 16.88
N ALA A 341 -5.39 -0.40 17.59
CA ALA A 341 -6.32 -0.40 18.72
C ALA A 341 -5.78 0.37 19.95
N ASN A 342 -4.46 0.60 20.02
CA ASN A 342 -3.79 1.32 21.10
C ASN A 342 -3.52 2.81 20.79
N ARG A 343 -4.05 3.33 19.66
CA ARG A 343 -3.99 4.75 19.27
C ARG A 343 -5.30 5.45 19.59
#